data_AF-A0A9D4E7E1-F1
#
_entry.id   AF-A0A9D4E7E1-F1
#
_cell.length_a   1.000
_cell.length_b   1.000
_cell.length_c   1.000
_cell.angle_alpha   90.00
_cell.angle_beta   90.00
_cell.angle_gamma   90.00
#
_symmetry.space_group_name_H-M   'P 1'
#
loop_
_entity.id
_entity.type
_entity.pdbx_description
1 polymer ?
#
loop_
_entity_poly.entity_id
_entity_poly.type
_entity_poly.pdbx_seq_one_letter_code
_entity_poly.pdbx_strand_id
1 'polypeptide(L)' 'MATLGFSSVNGCLPAANIMRFIGEMEIGKVVTIFYSKTKPERRTLQVKQETSQLLWIRAQGVKPEGSSKL' A
#
# COMPACT_ATOMS: atom_id res chain seq x y z
N MET A 1 -7.79 -19.94 18.78
CA MET A 1 -7.61 -18.85 17.79
C MET A 1 -7.30 -17.58 18.56
N ALA A 2 -6.08 -17.06 18.46
CA ALA A 2 -5.72 -15.79 19.11
C ALA A 2 -6.10 -14.65 18.17
N THR A 3 -7.18 -13.93 18.50
CA THR A 3 -7.51 -12.66 17.84
C THR A 3 -6.53 -11.63 18.36
N LEU A 4 -5.54 -11.25 17.55
CA LEU A 4 -4.62 -10.17 17.91
C LEU A 4 -5.42 -8.86 17.90
N GLY A 5 -5.69 -8.37 19.11
CA GLY A 5 -6.37 -7.10 19.35
C GLY A 5 -5.51 -5.95 18.86
N PHE A 6 -6.07 -5.17 17.93
CA PHE A 6 -5.60 -3.82 17.68
C PHE A 6 -6.02 -2.97 18.90
N SER A 7 -5.10 -2.77 19.83
CA SER A 7 -5.30 -1.85 20.96
C SER A 7 -5.45 -0.43 20.40
N SER A 8 -6.70 0.03 20.34
CA SER A 8 -7.10 1.38 19.96
C SER A 8 -6.53 2.36 20.98
N VAL A 9 -5.50 3.11 20.59
CA VAL A 9 -4.88 4.14 21.44
C VAL A 9 -5.63 5.47 21.37
N ASN A 10 -6.72 5.58 20.62
CA ASN A 10 -7.61 6.76 20.60
C ASN A 10 -9.04 6.32 20.23
N GLY A 11 -10.00 6.58 21.13
CA GLY A 11 -11.37 6.06 21.16
C GLY A 11 -12.32 6.50 20.03
N CYS A 12 -11.92 6.36 18.78
CA CYS A 12 -12.84 6.26 17.66
C CYS A 12 -12.37 5.10 16.80
N LEU A 13 -13.20 4.06 16.67
CA LEU A 13 -12.93 3.05 15.65
C LEU A 13 -12.76 3.80 14.32
N PRO A 14 -11.66 3.61 13.58
CA PRO A 14 -11.53 4.19 12.26
C PRO A 14 -12.78 3.75 11.48
N ALA A 15 -13.54 4.72 10.98
CA ALA A 15 -14.76 4.46 10.23
C ALA A 15 -14.48 3.32 9.22
N ALA A 16 -15.38 2.35 9.06
CA ALA A 16 -15.12 1.15 8.26
C ALA A 16 -14.52 1.45 6.86
N ASN A 17 -14.85 2.62 6.31
CA ASN A 17 -14.29 3.16 5.08
C ASN A 17 -12.77 3.37 5.13
N ILE A 18 -12.24 3.88 6.25
CA ILE A 18 -10.80 4.09 6.48
C ILE A 18 -10.09 2.75 6.56
N MET A 19 -10.62 1.78 7.31
CA MET A 19 -10.02 0.45 7.41
C MET A 19 -9.99 -0.26 6.05
N ARG A 20 -11.08 -0.15 5.27
CA ARG A 20 -11.13 -0.67 3.90
C ARG A 20 -10.07 -0.01 3.03
N PHE A 21 -9.96 1.31 3.10
CA PHE A 21 -8.98 2.07 2.33
C PHE A 21 -7.54 1.69 2.69
N ILE A 22 -7.22 1.52 3.98
CA ILE A 22 -5.89 1.07 4.39
C ILE A 22 -5.62 -0.34 3.84
N GLY A 23 -6.58 -1.26 3.91
CA GLY A 23 -6.44 -2.59 3.29
C GLY A 23 -6.19 -2.52 1.77
N GLU A 24 -6.86 -1.61 1.05
CA GLU A 24 -6.58 -1.37 -0.37
C GLU A 24 -5.17 -0.79 -0.61
N MET A 25 -4.65 0.01 0.34
CA MET A 25 -3.27 0.53 0.28
C MET A 25 -2.23 -0.52 0.65
N GLU A 26 -2.57 -1.54 1.43
CA GLU A 26 -1.70 -2.69 1.70
C GLU A 26 -1.51 -3.57 0.46
N ILE A 27 -2.44 -3.59 -0.50
CA ILE A 27 -2.23 -4.26 -1.80
C ILE A 27 -1.22 -3.47 -2.64
N GLY A 28 -1.23 -2.14 -2.49
CA GLY A 28 -0.35 -1.21 -3.18
C GLY A 28 -1.06 -0.46 -4.31
N LYS A 29 -0.67 0.79 -4.50
CA LYS A 29 -1.18 1.68 -5.55
C LYS A 29 -0.03 2.21 -6.39
N VAL A 30 -0.16 2.11 -7.71
CA VAL A 30 0.79 2.71 -8.64
C VAL A 30 0.59 4.21 -8.64
N VAL A 31 1.64 4.93 -8.27
CA VAL A 31 1.65 6.39 -8.24
C VAL A 31 2.93 6.91 -8.89
N THR A 32 2.94 8.19 -9.21
CA THR A 32 4.12 8.88 -9.75
C THR A 32 4.71 9.76 -8.67
N ILE A 33 5.98 9.54 -8.34
CA ILE A 33 6.72 10.37 -7.41
C ILE A 33 7.35 11.51 -8.20
N PHE A 34 7.00 12.73 -7.84
CA PHE A 34 7.59 13.94 -8.41
C PHE A 34 8.72 14.41 -7.51
N TYR A 35 9.95 14.21 -7.98
CA TYR A 35 11.13 14.73 -7.31
C TYR A 35 11.44 16.15 -7.83
N SER A 36 12.03 16.99 -6.99
CA SER A 36 12.34 18.37 -7.35
C SER A 36 13.46 18.51 -8.38
N LYS A 37 14.38 17.54 -8.44
CA LYS A 37 15.61 17.62 -9.25
C LYS A 37 15.77 16.47 -10.25
N THR A 38 14.91 15.46 -10.21
CA THR A 38 14.98 14.29 -11.09
C THR A 38 13.66 14.08 -11.80
N LYS A 39 13.69 13.28 -12.87
CA LYS A 39 12.48 12.96 -13.63
C LYS A 39 11.47 12.26 -12.72
N PRO A 40 10.16 12.51 -12.89
CA PRO A 40 9.14 11.79 -12.16
C PRO A 40 9.27 10.27 -12.37
N GLU A 41 9.15 9.51 -11.29
CA GLU A 41 9.28 8.05 -11.33
C GLU A 41 7.96 7.38 -11.00
N ARG A 42 7.55 6.40 -11.80
CA ARG A 42 6.41 5.54 -11.50
C ARG A 42 6.83 4.45 -10.50
N ARG A 43 6.17 4.40 -9.34
CA ARG A 43 6.44 3.42 -8.27
C ARG A 43 5.13 2.90 -7.68
N THR A 44 5.18 1.75 -7.02
CA THR A 44 4.04 1.26 -6.24
C THR A 44 4.23 1.69 -4.79
N LEU A 45 3.27 2.44 -4.25
CA LEU A 45 3.18 2.80 -2.85
C LEU A 45 2.37 1.75 -2.12
N GLN A 46 2.92 1.19 -1.06
CA GLN A 46 2.24 0.20 -0.21
C GLN A 46 2.26 0.66 1.25
N VAL A 47 1.18 0.42 1.97
CA VAL A 47 1.15 0.55 3.44
C VAL A 47 1.55 -0.79 4.05
N LYS A 48 2.36 -0.74 5.10
CA LYS A 48 2.68 -1.90 5.93
C LYS A 48 2.16 -1.62 7.34
N GLN A 49 0.97 -2.12 7.67
CA GLN A 49 0.33 -1.84 8.96
C GLN A 49 1.18 -2.33 10.15
N GLU A 50 1.79 -3.51 10.05
CA GLU A 50 2.58 -4.11 11.13
C GLU A 50 3.74 -3.22 11.61
N THR A 51 4.38 -2.48 10.71
CA THR A 51 5.48 -1.54 11.05
C THR A 51 5.06 -0.07 10.95
N SER A 52 3.80 0.21 10.63
CA SER A 52 3.29 1.57 10.39
C SER A 52 4.14 2.36 9.39
N GLN A 53 4.57 1.71 8.32
CA GLN A 53 5.46 2.29 7.30
C GLN A 53 4.77 2.42 5.94
N LEU A 54 5.21 3.43 5.18
CA LEU A 54 4.94 3.56 3.75
C LEU A 54 6.14 3.03 2.97
N LEU A 55 5.90 2.08 2.09
CA LEU A 55 6.92 1.40 1.31
C LEU A 55 6.80 1.76 -0.16
N TRP A 56 7.93 2.08 -0.77
CA TRP A 56 8.07 2.24 -2.21
C TRP A 56 8.62 0.96 -2.81
N ILE A 57 7.76 0.16 -3.46
CA ILE A 57 8.23 -1.00 -4.18
C ILE A 57 8.90 -0.50 -5.46
N ARG A 58 10.20 -0.75 -5.55
CA ARG A 58 10.93 -0.57 -6.80
C ARG A 58 10.34 -1.56 -7.80
N ALA A 59 9.87 -1.09 -8.95
CA ALA A 59 9.44 -1.95 -10.05
C ALA A 59 10.62 -2.81 -10.55
N GLN A 60 10.95 -3.88 -9.83
CA GLN A 60 11.79 -4.95 -10.32
C GLN A 60 10.87 -5.90 -11.08
N GLY A 61 10.76 -5.70 -12.39
CA GLY A 61 10.53 -6.78 -13.36
C GLY A 61 9.33 -7.71 -13.19
N VAL A 62 8.32 -7.41 -12.35
CA VAL A 62 7.06 -8.16 -12.37
C VAL A 62 6.31 -7.73 -13.62
N LYS A 63 6.61 -8.43 -14.70
CA LYS A 63 5.78 -8.55 -15.89
C LYS A 63 4.34 -8.72 -15.40
N PRO A 64 3.39 -7.87 -15.81
CA PRO A 64 1.99 -8.11 -15.49
C PRO A 64 1.64 -9.48 -16.09
N GLU A 65 1.37 -10.47 -15.24
CA GLU A 65 0.77 -11.74 -15.63
C GLU A 65 -0.60 -11.42 -16.23
N GLY A 66 -0.59 -11.25 -17.55
CA GLY A 66 -1.70 -10.76 -18.35
C GLY A 66 -1.34 -10.78 -19.84
N SER A 67 -0.48 -11.71 -20.26
CA SER A 67 -0.48 -12.15 -21.65
C SER A 67 -1.36 -13.38 -21.73
N SER A 68 -2.66 -13.17 -21.93
CA SER A 68 -3.56 -14.21 -22.44
C SER A 68 -2.87 -14.84 -23.64
N LYS A 69 -2.52 -16.13 -23.52
CA LYS A 69 -2.12 -16.90 -24.69
C LYS A 69 -3.37 -17.05 -25.57
N LEU A 70 -3.15 -16.77 -26.86
CA LEU A 70 -3.99 -17.14 -27.99
C LEU A 70 -4.46 -18.59 -27.89
#